data_AF-A0A7V6MVP6-F1
#
_entry.id   AF-A0A7V6MVP6-F1
#
_cell.length_a   1.000
_cell.length_b   1.000
_cell.length_c   1.000
_cell.angle_alpha   90.00
_cell.angle_beta   90.00
_cell.angle_gamma   90.00
#
_symmetry.space_group_name_H-M   'P 1'
#
loop_
_entity.id
_entity.type
_entity.pdbx_description
1 polymer ?
#
loop_
_entity_poly.entity_id
_entity_poly.type
_entity_poly.pdbx_seq_one_letter_code
_entity_poly.pdbx_strand_id
1 'polypeptide(L)'
;MDISPLEIQKKEFGKSIRGYNKEEVDEFLDRLLQSYERIYKENRDLKEQIELLEEKMQGYKDIEATLKNTLVLAEKTAEDVRINAQKEREAVLKQAYLQAEKILQRAEQKCNQLNDKNEELRRQFYLYKIRFKNFLQSQLEYLESPELKVFEKNDPVLIDTVLEVASTEDEENEKTLNDSDRTVEINHIDEASGLKEDKM
;
A
#
# COMPACT_ATOMS: atom_id res chain seq x y z
N MET A 1 64.49 43.59 14.94
CA MET A 1 65.71 43.60 15.78
C MET A 1 65.25 44.29 17.03
N ASP A 2 64.86 43.50 18.02
CA ASP A 2 63.99 44.00 19.08
C ASP A 2 64.79 43.95 20.36
N ILE A 3 65.03 45.13 20.93
CA ILE A 3 65.76 45.29 22.18
C ILE A 3 64.83 44.79 23.28
N SER A 4 65.23 43.77 24.03
CA SER A 4 64.41 43.28 25.15
C SER A 4 64.42 44.30 26.30
N PRO A 5 63.40 44.32 27.18
CA PRO A 5 63.43 45.13 28.40
C PRO A 5 64.74 44.93 29.20
N LEU A 6 65.22 43.70 29.24
CA LEU A 6 66.46 43.32 29.94
C LEU A 6 67.72 43.92 29.30
N GLU A 7 67.71 44.14 27.98
CA GLU A 7 68.80 44.80 27.25
C GLU A 7 68.79 46.32 27.44
N ILE A 8 67.61 46.94 27.61
CA ILE A 8 67.49 48.36 27.98
C ILE A 8 68.11 48.58 29.37
N GLN A 9 67.77 47.71 30.34
CA GLN A 9 68.25 47.80 31.72
C GLN A 9 69.78 47.61 31.83
N LYS A 10 70.37 46.74 31.00
CA LYS A 10 71.81 46.45 31.01
C LYS A 10 72.62 47.37 30.10
N LYS A 11 72.01 48.37 29.48
CA LYS A 11 72.69 49.21 28.49
C LYS A 11 73.64 50.19 29.16
N GLU A 12 74.93 50.04 28.88
CA GLU A 12 75.94 51.02 29.27
C GLU A 12 76.28 51.95 28.09
N PHE A 13 76.41 53.25 28.39
CA PHE A 13 76.83 54.28 27.43
C PHE A 13 78.28 54.73 27.69
N GLY A 14 79.02 54.99 26.62
CA GLY A 14 80.36 55.58 26.69
C GLY A 14 80.34 57.05 27.14
N LYS A 15 81.40 57.50 27.82
CA LYS A 15 81.55 58.90 28.28
C LYS A 15 82.16 59.77 27.17
N SER A 16 81.65 60.99 27.01
CA SER A 16 82.17 61.99 26.06
C SER A 16 82.22 63.39 26.69
N ILE A 17 83.16 64.24 26.26
CA ILE A 17 83.44 65.58 26.84
C ILE A 17 82.24 66.55 26.69
N ARG A 18 81.31 66.28 25.77
CA ARG A 18 80.02 66.99 25.61
C ARG A 18 78.87 65.98 25.44
N GLY A 19 78.58 65.21 26.49
CA GLY A 19 77.50 64.21 26.51
C GLY A 19 76.24 64.68 27.23
N TYR A 20 75.18 63.87 27.16
CA TYR A 20 73.96 64.05 27.94
C TYR A 20 74.22 63.87 29.45
N ASN A 21 73.38 64.49 30.29
CA ASN A 21 73.43 64.28 31.74
C ASN A 21 73.03 62.83 32.06
N LYS A 22 73.87 62.11 32.80
CA LYS A 22 73.65 60.72 33.16
C LYS A 22 72.37 60.53 33.98
N GLU A 23 72.11 61.41 34.95
CA GLU A 23 70.95 61.29 35.86
C GLU A 23 69.63 61.44 35.10
N GLU A 24 69.54 62.41 34.19
CA GLU A 24 68.36 62.60 33.34
C GLU A 24 68.14 61.44 32.36
N VAL A 25 69.23 60.87 31.84
CA VAL A 25 69.18 59.70 30.95
C VAL A 25 68.70 58.46 31.71
N ASP A 26 69.21 58.23 32.92
CA ASP A 26 68.83 57.11 33.77
C ASP A 26 67.32 57.20 34.15
N GLU A 27 66.82 58.37 34.58
CA GLU A 27 65.39 58.58 34.85
C GLU A 27 64.49 58.40 33.61
N PHE A 28 64.99 58.77 32.43
CA PHE A 28 64.27 58.52 31.18
C PHE A 28 64.24 57.03 30.84
N LEU A 29 65.36 56.32 30.99
CA LEU A 29 65.46 54.89 30.75
C LEU A 29 64.57 54.08 31.69
N ASP A 30 64.43 54.47 32.95
CA ASP A 30 63.53 53.80 33.90
C ASP A 30 62.06 53.91 33.46
N ARG A 31 61.62 55.11 33.03
CA ARG A 31 60.27 55.31 32.49
C ARG A 31 60.05 54.59 31.16
N LEU A 32 61.07 54.57 30.30
CA LEU A 32 61.06 53.83 29.05
C LEU A 32 60.92 52.33 29.32
N LEU A 33 61.70 51.78 30.26
CA LEU A 33 61.67 50.37 30.63
C LEU A 33 60.28 49.96 31.12
N GLN A 34 59.67 50.70 32.05
CA GLN A 34 58.32 50.41 32.53
C GLN A 34 57.27 50.43 31.42
N SER A 35 57.36 51.40 30.51
CA SER A 35 56.43 51.50 29.37
C SER A 35 56.65 50.36 28.38
N TYR A 36 57.90 49.99 28.14
CA TYR A 36 58.28 48.93 27.21
C TYR A 36 57.89 47.55 27.75
N GLU A 37 58.09 47.28 29.04
CA GLU A 37 57.61 46.05 29.70
C GLU A 37 56.09 45.90 29.60
N ARG A 38 55.35 46.99 29.80
CA ARG A 38 53.89 46.99 29.66
C ARG A 38 53.48 46.60 28.24
N ILE A 39 54.05 47.26 27.23
CA ILE A 39 53.77 46.98 25.81
C ILE A 39 54.18 45.55 25.45
N TYR A 40 55.33 45.08 25.95
CA TYR A 40 55.81 43.74 25.68
C TYR A 40 54.88 42.66 26.25
N LYS A 41 54.41 42.85 27.49
CA LYS A 41 53.43 41.96 28.12
C LYS A 41 52.10 41.98 27.37
N GLU A 42 51.57 43.16 27.06
CA GLU A 42 50.32 43.29 26.31
C GLU A 42 50.41 42.66 24.92
N ASN A 43 51.53 42.81 24.23
CA ASN A 43 51.77 42.15 22.94
C ASN A 43 51.76 40.63 23.06
N ARG A 44 52.35 40.08 24.12
CA ARG A 44 52.35 38.63 24.38
C ARG A 44 50.93 38.14 24.66
N ASP A 45 50.22 38.81 25.55
CA ASP A 45 48.84 38.45 25.93
C ASP A 45 47.88 38.56 24.72
N LEU A 46 48.08 39.54 23.84
CA LEU A 46 47.32 39.66 22.59
C LEU A 46 47.64 38.54 21.59
N LYS A 47 48.91 38.14 21.46
CA LYS A 47 49.30 37.01 20.61
C LYS A 47 48.69 35.69 21.08
N GLU A 48 48.74 35.43 22.39
CA GLU A 48 48.09 34.25 22.99
C GLU A 48 46.57 34.26 22.73
N GLN A 49 45.91 35.42 22.82
CA GLN A 49 44.48 35.55 22.49
C GLN A 49 44.19 35.31 21.00
N ILE A 50 45.05 35.80 20.10
CA ILE A 50 44.91 35.56 18.66
C ILE A 50 45.01 34.06 18.37
N GLU A 51 46.02 33.38 18.89
CA GLU A 51 46.18 31.93 18.71
C GLU A 51 44.94 31.15 19.18
N LEU A 52 44.42 31.49 20.37
CA LEU A 52 43.20 30.87 20.90
C LEU A 52 41.97 31.13 20.00
N LEU A 53 41.83 32.34 19.48
CA LEU A 53 40.71 32.71 18.60
C LEU A 53 40.82 32.02 17.24
N GLU A 54 42.02 31.88 16.71
CA GLU A 54 42.30 31.16 15.46
C GLU A 54 41.95 29.67 15.59
N GLU A 55 42.32 29.03 16.71
CA GLU A 55 41.96 27.64 16.99
C GLU A 55 40.44 27.46 17.06
N LYS A 56 39.74 28.33 17.79
CA LYS A 56 38.27 28.31 17.85
C LYS A 56 37.63 28.52 16.49
N MET A 57 38.14 29.47 15.71
CA MET A 57 37.64 29.74 14.37
C MET A 57 37.83 28.54 13.44
N GLN A 58 38.96 27.83 13.56
CA GLN A 58 39.19 26.60 12.81
C GLN A 58 38.17 25.51 13.20
N GLY A 59 37.94 25.32 14.51
CA GLY A 59 36.91 24.39 14.99
C GLY A 59 35.51 24.72 14.46
N TYR A 60 35.14 26.01 14.40
CA TYR A 60 33.86 26.42 13.81
C TYR A 60 33.77 26.13 12.31
N LYS A 61 34.86 26.32 11.54
CA LYS A 61 34.89 25.98 10.11
C LYS A 61 34.70 24.49 9.87
N ASP A 62 35.29 23.64 10.70
CA ASP A 62 35.17 22.19 10.57
C ASP A 62 33.74 21.72 10.89
N ILE A 63 33.10 22.34 11.90
CA ILE A 63 31.69 22.10 12.24
C ILE A 63 30.79 22.57 11.08
N GLU A 64 31.02 23.77 10.54
CA GLU A 64 30.25 24.30 9.41
C GLU A 64 30.35 23.39 8.19
N ALA A 65 31.56 22.91 7.86
CA ALA A 65 31.78 21.97 6.76
C ALA A 65 31.03 20.65 6.98
N THR A 66 31.09 20.12 8.20
CA THR A 66 30.37 18.88 8.56
C THR A 66 28.86 19.07 8.47
N LEU A 67 28.34 20.20 8.95
CA LEU A 67 26.91 20.52 8.90
C LEU A 67 26.43 20.66 7.45
N LYS A 68 27.20 21.36 6.61
CA LYS A 68 26.89 21.51 5.18
C LYS A 68 26.86 20.16 4.46
N ASN A 69 27.85 19.30 4.71
CA ASN A 69 27.90 17.96 4.13
C ASN A 69 26.71 17.10 4.60
N THR A 70 26.36 17.20 5.88
CA THR A 70 25.21 16.49 6.45
C THR A 70 23.90 16.97 5.84
N LEU A 71 23.73 18.27 5.62
CA LEU A 71 22.56 18.85 4.98
C LEU A 71 22.39 18.35 3.54
N VAL A 72 23.49 18.35 2.77
CA VAL A 72 23.49 17.82 1.39
C VAL A 72 23.16 16.33 1.37
N LEU A 73 23.71 15.55 2.31
CA LEU A 73 23.40 14.14 2.44
C LEU A 73 21.93 13.90 2.79
N ALA A 74 21.37 14.70 3.71
CA ALA A 74 19.97 14.62 4.09
C ALA A 74 19.05 14.96 2.91
N GLU A 75 19.36 16.01 2.15
CA GLU A 75 18.62 16.40 0.95
C GLU A 75 18.64 15.29 -0.10
N LYS A 76 19.82 14.72 -0.38
CA LYS A 76 19.95 13.60 -1.31
C LYS A 76 19.17 12.37 -0.86
N THR A 77 19.24 12.05 0.43
CA THR A 77 18.50 10.91 1.01
C THR A 77 17.00 11.12 0.89
N ALA A 78 16.51 12.33 1.17
CA ALA A 78 15.10 12.68 1.03
C ALA A 78 14.63 12.55 -0.43
N GLU A 79 15.44 12.98 -1.39
CA GLU A 79 15.14 12.84 -2.82
C GLU A 79 15.14 11.36 -3.25
N ASP A 80 16.11 10.57 -2.79
CA ASP A 80 16.17 9.13 -3.07
C ASP A 80 14.93 8.41 -2.52
N VAL A 81 14.48 8.75 -1.31
CA VAL A 81 13.23 8.23 -0.72
C VAL A 81 12.03 8.61 -1.58
N ARG A 82 11.96 9.87 -2.02
CA ARG A 82 10.86 10.35 -2.88
C ARG A 82 10.82 9.61 -4.22
N ILE A 83 11.97 9.44 -4.88
CA ILE A 83 12.08 8.73 -6.15
C ILE A 83 11.67 7.26 -5.99
N ASN A 84 12.13 6.58 -4.94
CA ASN A 84 11.79 5.18 -4.68
C ASN A 84 10.30 5.01 -4.37
N ALA A 85 9.73 5.86 -3.51
CA ALA A 85 8.30 5.84 -3.22
C ALA A 85 7.45 6.08 -4.49
N GLN A 86 7.92 6.91 -5.41
CA GLN A 86 7.24 7.14 -6.68
C GLN A 86 7.31 5.92 -7.61
N LYS A 87 8.47 5.27 -7.73
CA LYS A 87 8.62 4.01 -8.48
C LYS A 87 7.75 2.89 -7.91
N GLU A 88 7.73 2.74 -6.59
CA GLU A 88 6.90 1.75 -5.91
C GLU A 88 5.42 2.02 -6.14
N ARG A 89 4.99 3.28 -6.04
CA ARG A 89 3.61 3.67 -6.37
C ARG A 89 3.23 3.29 -7.79
N GLU A 90 4.07 3.59 -8.77
CA GLU A 90 3.83 3.24 -10.17
C GLU A 90 3.74 1.72 -10.38
N ALA A 91 4.60 0.96 -9.70
CA ALA A 91 4.56 -0.51 -9.74
C ALA A 91 3.25 -1.06 -9.15
N VAL A 92 2.83 -0.53 -7.99
CA VAL A 92 1.56 -0.92 -7.33
C VAL A 92 0.37 -0.58 -8.22
N LEU A 93 0.32 0.63 -8.79
CA LEU A 93 -0.75 1.02 -9.71
C LEU A 93 -0.79 0.08 -10.92
N LYS A 94 0.34 -0.20 -11.55
CA LYS A 94 0.42 -1.10 -12.69
C LYS A 94 -0.05 -2.51 -12.35
N GLN A 95 0.33 -3.02 -11.18
CA GLN A 95 -0.14 -4.33 -10.70
C GLN A 95 -1.65 -4.33 -10.44
N ALA A 96 -2.19 -3.29 -9.81
CA ALA A 96 -3.61 -3.13 -9.56
C ALA A 96 -4.42 -3.09 -10.86
N TYR A 97 -3.97 -2.31 -11.86
CA TYR A 97 -4.60 -2.28 -13.19
C TYR A 97 -4.61 -3.65 -13.86
N LEU A 98 -3.49 -4.36 -13.85
CA LEU A 98 -3.37 -5.68 -14.48
C LEU A 98 -4.23 -6.73 -13.75
N GLN A 99 -4.37 -6.64 -12.44
CA GLN A 99 -5.29 -7.50 -11.68
C GLN A 99 -6.75 -7.16 -11.97
N ALA A 100 -7.12 -5.89 -12.02
CA ALA A 100 -8.47 -5.45 -12.36
C ALA A 100 -8.87 -5.92 -13.77
N GLU A 101 -7.97 -5.78 -14.74
CA GLU A 101 -8.19 -6.25 -16.12
C GLU A 101 -8.40 -7.77 -16.16
N LYS A 102 -7.59 -8.54 -15.43
CA LYS A 102 -7.78 -10.00 -15.31
C LYS A 102 -9.12 -10.38 -14.70
N ILE A 103 -9.56 -9.64 -13.67
CA ILE A 103 -10.87 -9.88 -13.04
C ILE A 103 -11.99 -9.59 -14.05
N LEU A 104 -11.89 -8.48 -14.78
CA LEU A 104 -12.88 -8.09 -15.78
C LEU A 104 -12.97 -9.12 -16.91
N GLN A 105 -11.83 -9.56 -17.46
CA GLN A 105 -11.79 -10.62 -18.48
C GLN A 105 -12.40 -11.94 -17.98
N ARG A 106 -12.11 -12.35 -16.74
CA ARG A 106 -12.72 -13.56 -16.16
C ARG A 106 -14.23 -13.41 -15.98
N ALA A 107 -14.69 -12.23 -15.57
CA ALA A 107 -16.11 -11.94 -15.42
C ALA A 107 -16.83 -11.99 -16.78
N GLU A 108 -16.25 -11.39 -17.82
CA GLU A 108 -16.78 -11.44 -19.19
C GLU A 108 -16.84 -12.88 -19.72
N GLN A 109 -15.75 -13.64 -19.57
CA GLN A 109 -15.72 -15.05 -19.97
C GLN A 109 -16.81 -15.86 -19.25
N LYS A 110 -17.00 -15.65 -17.95
CA LYS A 110 -18.04 -16.32 -17.18
C LYS A 110 -19.44 -15.89 -17.61
N CYS A 111 -19.64 -14.62 -17.92
CA CYS A 111 -20.90 -14.09 -18.43
C CYS A 111 -21.27 -14.75 -19.76
N ASN A 112 -20.32 -14.81 -20.71
CA ASN A 112 -20.52 -15.47 -22.00
C ASN A 112 -20.83 -16.96 -21.82
N GLN A 113 -20.05 -17.67 -20.98
CA GLN A 113 -20.33 -19.07 -20.68
C GLN A 113 -21.72 -19.31 -20.06
N LEU A 114 -22.19 -18.40 -19.19
CA LEU A 114 -23.53 -18.49 -18.62
C LEU A 114 -24.61 -18.22 -19.65
N ASN A 115 -24.40 -17.26 -20.55
CA ASN A 115 -25.31 -17.00 -21.66
C ASN A 115 -25.40 -18.21 -22.59
N ASP A 116 -24.27 -18.79 -23.00
CA ASP A 116 -24.23 -19.99 -23.83
C ASP A 116 -24.99 -21.16 -23.18
N LYS A 117 -24.78 -21.37 -21.87
CA LYS A 117 -25.54 -22.38 -21.10
C LYS A 117 -27.03 -22.07 -21.04
N ASN A 118 -27.41 -20.79 -20.92
CA ASN A 118 -28.81 -20.38 -20.88
C ASN A 118 -29.49 -20.64 -22.23
N GLU A 119 -28.82 -20.31 -23.34
CA GLU A 119 -29.30 -20.59 -24.69
C GLU A 119 -29.44 -22.09 -24.94
N GLU A 120 -28.45 -22.88 -24.54
CA GLU A 120 -28.51 -24.34 -24.65
C GLU A 120 -29.67 -24.92 -23.84
N LEU A 121 -29.88 -24.45 -22.60
CA LEU A 121 -30.98 -24.91 -21.77
C LEU A 121 -32.34 -24.54 -22.37
N ARG A 122 -32.48 -23.34 -22.93
CA ARG A 122 -33.68 -22.92 -23.68
C ARG A 122 -33.93 -23.80 -24.89
N ARG A 123 -32.87 -24.15 -25.63
CA ARG A 123 -32.94 -25.05 -26.78
C ARG A 123 -33.42 -26.44 -26.36
N GLN A 124 -32.84 -27.00 -25.31
CA GLN A 124 -33.25 -28.29 -24.77
C GLN A 124 -34.71 -28.29 -24.30
N PHE A 125 -35.13 -27.25 -23.60
CA PHE A 125 -36.52 -27.09 -23.18
C PHE A 125 -37.49 -27.06 -24.37
N TYR A 126 -37.16 -26.32 -25.44
CA TYR A 126 -38.01 -26.23 -26.62
C TYR A 126 -38.08 -27.56 -27.38
N LEU A 127 -36.95 -28.27 -27.51
CA LEU A 127 -36.91 -29.61 -28.09
C LEU A 127 -37.75 -30.60 -27.28
N TYR A 128 -37.63 -30.57 -25.95
CA TYR A 128 -38.46 -31.39 -25.06
C TYR A 128 -39.94 -31.09 -25.25
N LYS A 129 -40.32 -29.81 -25.26
CA LYS A 129 -41.71 -29.37 -25.48
C LYS A 129 -42.28 -29.90 -26.80
N ILE A 130 -41.52 -29.84 -27.89
CA ILE A 130 -41.95 -30.38 -29.19
C ILE A 130 -42.13 -31.90 -29.11
N ARG A 131 -41.14 -32.63 -28.57
CA ARG A 131 -41.21 -34.08 -28.44
C ARG A 131 -42.41 -34.53 -27.61
N PHE A 132 -42.64 -33.84 -26.49
CA PHE A 132 -43.77 -34.13 -25.62
C PHE A 132 -45.11 -33.84 -26.29
N LYS A 133 -45.22 -32.72 -27.01
CA LYS A 133 -46.42 -32.41 -27.81
C LYS A 133 -46.69 -33.49 -28.86
N ASN A 134 -45.68 -33.88 -29.62
CA ASN A 134 -45.81 -34.92 -30.64
C ASN A 134 -46.20 -36.27 -30.01
N PHE A 135 -45.61 -36.62 -28.88
CA PHE A 135 -45.97 -37.83 -28.13
C PHE A 135 -47.45 -37.82 -27.74
N LEU A 136 -47.94 -36.74 -27.13
CA LEU A 136 -49.36 -36.60 -26.76
C LEU A 136 -50.28 -36.64 -27.98
N GLN A 137 -49.88 -36.01 -29.10
CA GLN A 137 -50.64 -36.09 -30.35
C GLN A 137 -50.72 -37.52 -30.88
N SER A 138 -49.63 -38.28 -30.86
CA SER A 138 -49.65 -39.69 -31.24
C SER A 138 -50.50 -40.54 -30.30
N GLN A 139 -50.51 -40.25 -28.99
CA GLN A 139 -51.40 -40.94 -28.05
C GLN A 139 -52.87 -40.59 -28.33
N LEU A 140 -53.17 -39.34 -28.65
CA LEU A 140 -54.54 -38.90 -28.99
C LEU A 140 -55.00 -39.49 -30.33
N GLU A 141 -54.14 -39.51 -31.34
CA GLU A 141 -54.41 -40.14 -32.64
C GLU A 141 -54.61 -41.66 -32.50
N TYR A 142 -53.86 -42.31 -31.61
CA TYR A 142 -54.10 -43.71 -31.23
C TYR A 142 -55.49 -43.89 -30.58
N LEU A 143 -55.88 -42.99 -29.67
CA LEU A 143 -57.22 -43.04 -29.03
C LEU A 143 -58.36 -42.80 -30.02
N GLU A 144 -58.16 -41.95 -31.02
CA GLU A 144 -59.12 -41.66 -32.08
C GLU A 144 -59.11 -42.71 -33.21
N SER A 145 -58.14 -43.64 -33.19
CA SER A 145 -58.00 -44.66 -34.21
C SER A 145 -59.21 -45.62 -34.20
N PRO A 146 -59.63 -46.11 -35.37
CA PRO A 146 -60.74 -47.06 -35.46
C PRO A 146 -60.49 -48.40 -34.76
N GLU A 147 -59.27 -48.68 -34.28
CA GLU A 147 -58.95 -49.86 -33.47
C GLU A 147 -59.57 -49.78 -32.06
N LEU A 148 -59.80 -48.57 -31.53
CA LEU A 148 -60.48 -48.33 -30.25
C LEU A 148 -61.99 -48.06 -30.40
N LYS A 149 -62.47 -47.78 -31.62
CA LYS A 149 -63.92 -47.75 -31.95
C LYS A 149 -64.60 -49.11 -31.85
N VAL A 150 -63.86 -50.17 -31.54
CA VAL A 150 -64.42 -51.50 -31.19
C VAL A 150 -65.37 -51.40 -30.00
N PHE A 151 -65.17 -50.44 -29.09
CA PHE A 151 -66.03 -50.20 -27.94
C PHE A 151 -67.23 -49.27 -28.20
N GLU A 152 -67.36 -48.67 -29.40
CA GLU A 152 -68.52 -47.82 -29.75
C GLU A 152 -69.74 -48.62 -30.25
N LYS A 153 -69.59 -49.92 -30.53
CA LYS A 153 -70.77 -50.77 -30.72
C LYS A 153 -71.38 -51.06 -29.36
N ASN A 154 -72.47 -50.33 -29.08
CA ASN A 154 -73.43 -50.54 -28.00
C ASN A 154 -73.62 -52.03 -27.60
N ASP A 155 -72.74 -52.54 -26.75
CA ASP A 155 -73.04 -53.62 -25.81
C ASP A 155 -73.33 -52.93 -24.46
N PRO A 156 -74.61 -52.86 -24.03
CA PRO A 156 -75.02 -52.09 -22.85
C PRO A 156 -74.50 -52.66 -21.51
N VAL A 157 -73.60 -53.65 -21.52
CA VAL A 157 -73.09 -54.32 -20.33
C VAL A 157 -71.75 -53.73 -19.84
N LEU A 158 -70.95 -53.10 -20.71
CA LEU A 158 -69.59 -52.68 -20.35
C LEU A 158 -69.48 -51.25 -19.80
N ILE A 159 -70.42 -50.37 -20.15
CA ILE A 159 -70.38 -48.96 -19.72
C ILE A 159 -70.63 -48.84 -18.22
N ASP A 160 -71.50 -49.67 -17.64
CA ASP A 160 -71.83 -49.64 -16.22
C ASP A 160 -70.64 -50.04 -15.34
N THR A 161 -69.83 -51.01 -15.80
CA THR A 161 -68.69 -51.54 -15.03
C THR A 161 -67.48 -50.60 -15.07
N VAL A 162 -67.23 -49.92 -16.19
CA VAL A 162 -66.08 -48.99 -16.30
C VAL A 162 -66.35 -47.67 -15.57
N LEU A 163 -67.60 -47.20 -15.54
CA LEU A 163 -67.98 -46.01 -14.79
C LEU A 163 -67.93 -46.26 -13.27
N GLU A 164 -68.26 -47.46 -12.82
CA GLU A 164 -68.13 -47.88 -11.41
C GLU A 164 -66.66 -47.93 -10.97
N VAL A 165 -65.77 -48.53 -11.79
CA VAL A 165 -64.33 -48.62 -11.47
C VAL A 165 -63.66 -47.25 -11.46
N ALA A 166 -63.97 -46.37 -12.42
CA ALA A 166 -63.44 -45.01 -12.44
C ALA A 166 -63.94 -44.16 -11.28
N SER A 167 -65.20 -44.34 -10.86
CA SER A 167 -65.76 -43.63 -9.69
C SER A 167 -65.20 -44.14 -8.36
N THR A 168 -64.78 -45.41 -8.29
CA THR A 168 -64.13 -45.97 -7.08
C THR A 168 -62.65 -45.59 -6.94
N GLU A 169 -61.93 -45.33 -8.03
CA GLU A 169 -60.52 -44.90 -7.96
C GLU A 169 -60.36 -43.43 -7.54
N ASP A 170 -61.36 -42.57 -7.84
CA ASP A 170 -61.35 -41.16 -7.42
C ASP A 170 -61.56 -40.98 -5.90
N GLU A 171 -62.26 -41.90 -5.20
CA GLU A 171 -62.42 -41.83 -3.74
C GLU A 171 -61.17 -42.27 -2.95
N GLU A 172 -60.29 -43.12 -3.52
CA GLU A 172 -59.03 -43.51 -2.85
C GLU A 172 -57.92 -42.47 -3.04
N ASN A 173 -57.93 -41.69 -4.12
CA ASN A 173 -56.88 -40.69 -4.39
C ASN A 173 -57.10 -39.32 -3.71
N GLU A 174 -58.31 -39.00 -3.25
CA GLU A 174 -58.54 -37.77 -2.47
C GLU A 174 -57.96 -37.83 -1.04
N LYS A 175 -57.61 -39.02 -0.52
CA LYS A 175 -56.98 -39.15 0.82
C LYS A 175 -55.45 -39.05 0.82
N THR A 176 -54.77 -39.22 -0.31
CA THR A 176 -53.29 -39.22 -0.36
C THR A 176 -52.68 -37.86 -0.73
N LEU A 177 -53.49 -36.90 -1.22
CA LEU A 177 -53.03 -35.58 -1.63
C LEU A 177 -52.89 -34.56 -0.49
N ASN A 178 -53.34 -34.86 0.73
CA ASN A 178 -53.30 -33.91 1.85
C ASN A 178 -52.04 -33.98 2.75
N ASP A 179 -51.10 -34.91 2.49
CA ASP A 179 -49.92 -35.10 3.36
C ASP A 179 -48.56 -34.76 2.72
N SER A 180 -48.49 -34.42 1.42
CA SER A 180 -47.21 -34.06 0.79
C SER A 180 -46.92 -32.56 0.75
N ASP A 181 -47.86 -31.71 1.18
CA ASP A 181 -47.70 -30.25 1.17
C ASP A 181 -47.29 -29.72 2.56
N ARG A 182 -46.15 -30.21 3.06
CA ARG A 182 -45.42 -29.63 4.23
C ARG A 182 -44.02 -30.22 4.31
N THR A 183 -43.08 -29.63 3.56
CA THR A 183 -41.74 -29.21 4.01
C THR A 183 -40.83 -29.03 2.79
N VAL A 184 -40.64 -27.78 2.36
CA VAL A 184 -39.38 -27.39 1.72
C VAL A 184 -38.63 -26.56 2.74
N GLU A 185 -37.69 -27.20 3.42
CA GLU A 185 -36.69 -26.53 4.24
C GLU A 185 -35.91 -25.54 3.37
N ILE A 186 -35.97 -24.27 3.75
CA ILE A 186 -35.05 -23.25 3.26
C ILE A 186 -33.70 -23.53 3.91
N ASN A 187 -32.84 -24.25 3.19
CA ASN A 187 -31.44 -24.37 3.59
C ASN A 187 -30.73 -23.03 3.34
N HIS A 188 -30.70 -22.21 4.40
CA HIS A 188 -29.64 -21.24 4.60
C HIS A 188 -28.30 -21.96 4.63
N ILE A 189 -27.41 -21.61 3.71
CA ILE A 189 -25.97 -21.89 3.84
C ILE A 189 -25.31 -20.54 4.08
N ASP A 190 -25.26 -20.14 5.35
CA ASP A 190 -24.16 -19.35 5.90
C ASP A 190 -23.23 -20.35 6.58
N GLU A 191 -22.02 -20.53 6.04
CA GLU A 191 -20.84 -20.97 6.79
C GLU A 191 -19.60 -21.01 5.87
N ALA A 192 -18.81 -19.93 5.91
CA ALA A 192 -17.35 -19.96 5.73
C ALA A 192 -16.74 -18.60 6.14
N SER A 193 -16.93 -18.24 7.40
CA SER A 193 -16.04 -17.34 8.11
C SER A 193 -15.06 -18.20 8.94
N GLY A 194 -13.76 -18.04 8.67
CA GLY A 194 -12.69 -18.54 9.54
C GLY A 194 -11.66 -19.40 8.83
N LEU A 195 -10.44 -18.84 8.70
CA LEU A 195 -9.09 -19.44 8.65
C LEU A 195 -8.21 -18.42 7.88
N LYS A 196 -7.13 -17.82 8.36
CA LYS A 196 -6.34 -17.86 9.60
C LYS A 196 -5.47 -16.59 9.56
N GLU A 197 -5.38 -15.85 10.66
CA GLU A 197 -4.18 -15.08 10.97
C GLU A 197 -3.09 -16.09 11.31
N ASP A 198 -2.00 -16.12 10.54
CA ASP A 198 -0.74 -16.69 10.99
C ASP A 198 0.22 -15.54 11.29
N LYS A 199 0.60 -15.45 12.56
CA LYS A 199 1.76 -14.70 13.05
C LYS A 199 3.03 -15.34 12.53
N MET A 200 3.89 -14.56 11.88
CA MET A 200 5.32 -14.50 12.23
C MET A 200 5.90 -13.14 11.86
#